data_AF-A0A150W0N1-F1
#
_entry.id   AF-A0A150W0N1-F1
#
_cell.length_a   1.000
_cell.length_b   1.000
_cell.length_c   1.000
_cell.angle_alpha   90.00
_cell.angle_beta   90.00
_cell.angle_gamma   90.00
#
_symmetry.space_group_name_H-M   'P 1'
#
loop_
_entity.id
_entity.type
_entity.pdbx_description
1 polymer ?
#
loop_
_entity_poly.entity_id
_entity_poly.type
_entity_poly.pdbx_seq_one_letter_code
_entity_poly.pdbx_strand_id
1 'polypeptide(L)'
;MASMQGAGHWRASVVDHRRAEGLPPYERARPAGEPLARRGDLTVHGSPGAITLRDADGRTRWTHACAGRPDAAHLSGDRVLVTTSSLEYTPWGLLGPALLLDLADGRLVAELRGERAAARGGGRFVLGLEGYGEFVTREYDREGAETDHWPSYGHYVVGTGLRVVEADRRLPTGNRVVRLLPGGTVVPGPPLSDPQPPKPVVLPDGTVLLLDGPAVRAVGRDLDTYVLADLGPAAGPRAAPTVRALRRDGDGLVAVVAEQHAAEPTRYTVDTWTLTLRGGA
;
A
#
# COMPACT_ATOMS: atom_id res chain seq x y z
N MET A 1 -17.02 -16.63 33.49
CA MET A 1 -16.40 -15.32 33.21
C MET A 1 -15.01 -15.55 32.68
N ALA A 2 -14.89 -15.71 31.36
CA ALA A 2 -13.60 -15.89 30.70
C ALA A 2 -12.95 -14.51 30.51
N SER A 3 -11.73 -14.38 31.01
CA SER A 3 -10.87 -13.22 30.82
C SER A 3 -10.58 -13.05 29.32
N MET A 4 -11.08 -11.97 28.72
CA MET A 4 -10.62 -11.49 27.42
C MET A 4 -9.24 -10.84 27.62
N GLN A 5 -8.18 -11.63 27.51
CA GLN A 5 -6.83 -11.13 27.25
C GLN A 5 -6.53 -11.31 25.77
N GLY A 6 -6.54 -10.20 25.03
CA GLY A 6 -6.23 -10.20 23.61
C GLY A 6 -6.75 -8.96 22.90
N ALA A 7 -6.27 -7.78 23.30
CA ALA A 7 -6.48 -6.54 22.55
C ALA A 7 -5.31 -5.57 22.80
N GLY A 8 -4.45 -5.43 21.78
CA GLY A 8 -3.62 -4.25 21.50
C GLY A 8 -2.65 -3.73 22.56
N HIS A 9 -1.42 -4.23 22.55
CA HIS A 9 -0.31 -3.72 23.37
C HIS A 9 0.20 -2.33 22.94
N TRP A 10 -0.18 -1.79 21.78
CA TRP A 10 0.38 -0.53 21.29
C TRP A 10 -0.30 0.72 21.86
N ARG A 11 0.52 1.73 22.18
CA ARG A 11 0.07 3.07 22.57
C ARG A 11 0.74 4.11 21.68
N ALA A 12 -0.01 5.13 21.31
CA ALA A 12 0.52 6.30 20.62
C ALA A 12 0.24 7.58 21.42
N SER A 13 1.10 8.57 21.27
CA SER A 13 0.88 9.91 21.86
C SER A 13 1.42 10.96 20.91
N VAL A 14 0.58 11.96 20.61
CA VAL A 14 0.98 13.12 19.81
C VAL A 14 2.03 13.90 20.59
N VAL A 15 3.19 14.12 19.97
CA VAL A 15 4.30 14.89 20.55
C VAL A 15 4.47 16.25 19.91
N ASP A 16 4.06 16.39 18.65
CA ASP A 16 4.12 17.64 17.90
C ASP A 16 2.98 17.69 16.88
N HIS A 17 2.48 18.90 16.64
CA HIS A 17 1.50 19.20 15.61
C HIS A 17 1.85 20.53 14.95
N ARG A 18 1.98 20.49 13.62
CA ARG A 18 2.23 21.67 12.81
C ARG A 18 1.17 21.80 11.72
N ARG A 19 0.63 23.00 11.56
CA ARG A 19 -0.23 23.41 10.45
C ARG A 19 0.51 24.45 9.59
N ALA A 20 0.53 24.25 8.28
CA ALA A 20 1.12 25.21 7.35
C ALA A 20 0.49 25.07 5.96
N GLU A 21 0.56 26.13 5.14
CA GLU A 21 0.33 25.98 3.71
C GLU A 21 1.46 25.15 3.07
N GLY A 22 1.10 24.26 2.15
CA GLY A 22 2.08 23.38 1.53
C GLY A 22 1.50 22.48 0.45
N LEU A 23 2.34 21.59 -0.05
CA LEU A 23 1.90 20.54 -0.98
C LEU A 23 1.31 19.36 -0.19
N PRO A 24 0.24 18.73 -0.72
CA PRO A 24 -0.32 17.53 -0.12
C PRO A 24 0.69 16.38 -0.12
N PRO A 25 0.53 15.38 0.75
CA PRO A 25 1.46 14.28 0.91
C PRO A 25 1.26 13.22 -0.18
N TYR A 26 1.25 13.62 -1.45
CA TYR A 26 1.34 12.66 -2.54
C TYR A 26 2.58 11.79 -2.34
N GLU A 27 2.50 10.50 -2.71
CA GLU A 27 3.69 9.66 -2.75
C GLU A 27 4.74 10.38 -3.59
N ARG A 28 5.84 10.78 -2.94
CA ARG A 28 6.92 11.47 -3.63
C ARG A 28 7.45 10.54 -4.71
N ALA A 29 7.73 11.09 -5.88
CA ALA A 29 8.47 10.37 -6.89
C ALA A 29 9.74 9.81 -6.25
N ARG A 30 9.93 8.48 -6.37
CA ARG A 30 11.13 7.82 -5.86
C ARG A 30 12.36 8.53 -6.45
N PRO A 31 13.36 8.90 -5.64
CA PRO A 31 14.60 9.50 -6.13
C PRO A 31 15.22 8.64 -7.23
N ALA A 32 15.81 9.30 -8.23
CA ALA A 32 16.47 8.59 -9.32
C ALA A 32 17.57 7.67 -8.77
N GLY A 33 17.54 6.40 -9.16
CA GLY A 33 18.51 5.40 -8.73
C GLY A 33 18.18 4.64 -7.45
N GLU A 34 17.09 5.00 -6.74
CA GLU A 34 16.59 4.14 -5.66
C GLU A 34 15.96 2.86 -6.22
N PRO A 35 16.25 1.69 -5.60
CA PRO A 35 15.68 0.43 -6.08
C PRO A 35 14.18 0.36 -5.83
N LEU A 36 13.46 -0.27 -6.76
CA LEU A 36 12.05 -0.62 -6.59
C LEU A 36 11.84 -1.69 -5.51
N ALA A 37 12.78 -2.62 -5.41
CA ALA A 37 12.78 -3.68 -4.41
C ALA A 37 14.22 -4.12 -4.10
N ARG A 38 14.43 -4.65 -2.90
CA ARG A 38 15.70 -5.24 -2.46
C ARG A 38 15.44 -6.59 -1.80
N ARG A 39 16.33 -7.56 -2.03
CA ARG A 39 16.39 -8.81 -1.27
C ARG A 39 17.83 -9.27 -1.11
N GLY A 40 18.31 -9.21 0.13
CA GLY A 40 19.74 -9.37 0.41
C GLY A 40 20.53 -8.38 -0.45
N ASP A 41 21.48 -8.91 -1.20
CA ASP A 41 22.39 -8.18 -2.07
C ASP A 41 21.80 -7.82 -3.44
N LEU A 42 20.60 -8.31 -3.76
CA LEU A 42 19.94 -8.04 -5.04
C LEU A 42 19.06 -6.81 -4.95
N THR A 43 19.15 -5.95 -5.95
CA THR A 43 18.30 -4.76 -6.10
C THR A 43 17.67 -4.70 -7.47
N VAL A 44 16.35 -4.50 -7.51
CA VAL A 44 15.57 -4.31 -8.74
C VAL A 44 15.40 -2.82 -8.96
N HIS A 45 15.74 -2.33 -10.15
CA HIS A 45 15.66 -0.93 -10.54
C HIS A 45 14.70 -0.78 -11.72
N GLY A 46 14.03 0.37 -11.78
CA GLY A 46 13.14 0.73 -12.86
C GLY A 46 13.56 2.04 -13.50
N SER A 47 13.58 2.06 -14.83
CA SER A 47 13.69 3.26 -15.64
C SER A 47 12.65 3.20 -16.76
N PRO A 48 12.25 4.33 -17.36
CA PRO A 48 11.39 4.29 -18.54
C PRO A 48 11.93 3.29 -19.58
N GLY A 49 11.11 2.29 -19.95
CA GLY A 49 11.48 1.28 -20.94
C GLY A 49 12.28 0.07 -20.43
N ALA A 50 12.72 0.05 -19.17
CA ALA A 50 13.58 -1.04 -18.69
C ALA A 50 13.47 -1.34 -17.19
N ILE A 51 13.63 -2.63 -16.87
CA ILE A 51 13.79 -3.18 -15.53
C ILE A 51 15.19 -3.78 -15.44
N THR A 52 15.95 -3.47 -14.40
CA THR A 52 17.32 -3.95 -14.23
C THR A 52 17.52 -4.60 -12.87
N LEU A 53 18.14 -5.78 -12.83
CA LEU A 53 18.62 -6.38 -11.59
C LEU A 53 20.11 -6.09 -11.41
N ARG A 54 20.49 -5.62 -10.22
CA ARG A 54 21.87 -5.39 -9.83
C ARG A 54 22.22 -6.19 -8.58
N ASP A 55 23.48 -6.60 -8.46
CA ASP A 55 24.03 -7.20 -7.24
C ASP A 55 24.61 -6.17 -6.26
N ALA A 56 25.23 -6.64 -5.17
CA ALA A 56 25.81 -5.79 -4.13
C ALA A 56 26.93 -4.88 -4.63
N ASP A 57 27.67 -5.31 -5.67
CA ASP A 57 28.72 -4.51 -6.30
C ASP A 57 28.14 -3.47 -7.28
N GLY A 58 26.81 -3.44 -7.44
CA GLY A 58 26.11 -2.61 -8.40
C GLY A 58 26.21 -3.11 -9.84
N ARG A 59 26.75 -4.32 -10.09
CA ARG A 59 26.85 -4.87 -11.44
C ARG A 59 25.48 -5.32 -11.92
N THR A 60 25.14 -4.94 -13.14
CA THR A 60 23.93 -5.43 -13.81
C THR A 60 24.05 -6.92 -14.07
N ARG A 61 23.09 -7.69 -13.53
CA ARG A 61 22.93 -9.12 -13.79
C ARG A 61 22.16 -9.35 -15.09
N TRP A 62 21.08 -8.60 -15.27
CA TRP A 62 20.28 -8.60 -16.48
C TRP A 62 19.46 -7.31 -16.57
N THR A 63 18.98 -7.04 -17.79
CA THR A 63 18.03 -5.97 -18.09
C THR A 63 16.90 -6.56 -18.93
N HIS A 64 15.67 -6.26 -18.54
CA HIS A 64 14.46 -6.60 -19.26
C HIS A 64 13.86 -5.32 -19.88
N ALA A 65 13.57 -5.33 -21.18
CA ALA A 65 12.89 -4.21 -21.82
C ALA A 65 11.38 -4.31 -21.57
N CYS A 66 10.72 -3.20 -21.25
CA CYS A 66 9.27 -3.19 -20.98
C CYS A 66 8.58 -1.99 -21.63
N ALA A 67 7.33 -2.17 -22.06
CA ALA A 67 6.47 -1.05 -22.43
C ALA A 67 6.01 -0.33 -21.16
N GLY A 68 6.35 0.95 -21.02
CA GLY A 68 5.97 1.78 -19.87
C GLY A 68 7.09 2.05 -18.86
N ARG A 69 6.69 2.67 -17.75
CA ARG A 69 7.58 3.00 -16.63
C ARG A 69 7.30 2.04 -15.47
N PRO A 70 8.29 1.23 -15.05
CA PRO A 70 8.17 0.45 -13.82
C PRO A 70 7.93 1.35 -12.60
N ASP A 71 6.90 1.04 -11.82
CA ASP A 71 6.48 1.84 -10.66
C ASP A 71 6.68 1.10 -9.32
N ALA A 72 6.49 -0.21 -9.27
CA ALA A 72 6.79 -1.04 -8.10
C ALA A 72 7.33 -2.42 -8.49
N ALA A 73 8.09 -3.03 -7.58
CA ALA A 73 8.58 -4.39 -7.74
C ALA A 73 8.36 -5.18 -6.45
N HIS A 74 8.08 -6.47 -6.59
CA HIS A 74 7.82 -7.40 -5.50
C HIS A 74 8.64 -8.66 -5.72
N LEU A 75 9.38 -9.09 -4.71
CA LEU A 75 10.26 -10.26 -4.78
C LEU A 75 9.67 -11.43 -3.98
N SER A 76 9.53 -12.59 -4.63
CA SER A 76 9.00 -13.81 -4.00
C SER A 76 9.72 -15.01 -4.60
N GLY A 77 10.37 -15.85 -3.78
CA GLY A 77 11.10 -17.02 -4.29
C GLY A 77 12.12 -16.67 -5.39
N ASP A 78 12.06 -17.33 -6.54
CA ASP A 78 12.87 -17.07 -7.73
C ASP A 78 12.16 -16.17 -8.76
N ARG A 79 11.21 -15.34 -8.30
CA ARG A 79 10.40 -14.46 -9.15
C ARG A 79 10.47 -13.01 -8.69
N VAL A 80 10.29 -12.13 -9.67
CA VAL A 80 9.98 -10.71 -9.45
C VAL A 80 8.71 -10.35 -10.23
N LEU A 81 7.75 -9.76 -9.54
CA LEU A 81 6.58 -9.12 -10.17
C LEU A 81 6.83 -7.61 -10.19
N VAL A 82 6.75 -7.01 -11.37
CA VAL A 82 6.93 -5.57 -11.57
C VAL A 82 5.66 -4.99 -12.15
N THR A 83 5.02 -4.06 -11.43
CA THR A 83 3.94 -3.26 -12.00
C THR A 83 4.54 -2.12 -12.82
N THR A 84 3.78 -1.65 -13.80
CA THR A 84 4.20 -0.54 -14.65
C THR A 84 3.04 0.43 -14.87
N SER A 85 3.38 1.65 -15.24
CA SER A 85 2.46 2.70 -15.66
C SER A 85 2.71 3.02 -17.14
N SER A 86 1.66 2.99 -17.99
CA SER A 86 1.79 3.24 -19.43
C SER A 86 0.57 3.96 -20.01
N LEU A 87 0.81 4.92 -20.92
CA LEU A 87 -0.23 5.60 -21.70
C LEU A 87 -0.88 4.69 -22.75
N GLU A 88 -0.22 3.60 -23.12
CA GLU A 88 -0.76 2.64 -24.11
C GLU A 88 -1.90 1.81 -23.54
N TYR A 89 -1.91 1.63 -22.22
CA TYR A 89 -2.86 0.77 -21.52
C TYR A 89 -4.09 1.52 -21.04
N THR A 90 -3.90 2.78 -20.62
CA THR A 90 -5.00 3.65 -20.19
C THR A 90 -4.74 5.09 -20.61
N PRO A 91 -5.79 5.87 -20.94
CA PRO A 91 -5.63 7.28 -21.32
C PRO A 91 -4.94 8.14 -20.27
N TRP A 92 -4.97 7.71 -19.00
CA TRP A 92 -4.40 8.42 -17.86
C TRP A 92 -2.96 8.02 -17.56
N GLY A 93 -2.46 6.94 -18.16
CA GLY A 93 -1.09 6.50 -18.01
C GLY A 93 -0.74 5.84 -16.68
N LEU A 94 -1.74 5.58 -15.81
CA LEU A 94 -1.56 5.11 -14.43
C LEU A 94 -1.64 3.59 -14.27
N LEU A 95 -1.92 2.87 -15.35
CA LEU A 95 -1.94 1.42 -15.40
C LEU A 95 -1.19 0.96 -16.64
N GLY A 96 -0.32 -0.03 -16.49
CA GLY A 96 0.41 -0.73 -17.54
C GLY A 96 0.41 -2.23 -17.29
N PRO A 97 1.17 -3.02 -18.07
CA PRO A 97 1.32 -4.45 -17.83
C PRO A 97 2.03 -4.69 -16.48
N ALA A 98 1.61 -5.72 -15.77
CA ALA A 98 2.35 -6.26 -14.63
C ALA A 98 3.19 -7.45 -15.10
N LEU A 99 4.51 -7.34 -15.03
CA LEU A 99 5.45 -8.29 -15.61
C LEU A 99 5.96 -9.24 -14.53
N LEU A 100 5.70 -10.54 -14.69
CA LEU A 100 6.30 -11.59 -13.88
C LEU A 100 7.57 -12.07 -14.58
N LEU A 101 8.74 -11.84 -13.97
CA LEU A 101 10.04 -12.21 -14.52
C LEU A 101 10.71 -13.28 -13.64
N ASP A 102 11.51 -14.13 -14.29
CA ASP A 102 12.45 -15.00 -13.60
C ASP A 102 13.60 -14.14 -13.03
N LEU A 103 13.88 -14.30 -11.73
CA LEU A 103 14.88 -13.48 -11.07
C LEU A 103 16.31 -13.83 -11.52
N ALA A 104 16.56 -15.06 -11.97
CA ALA A 104 17.90 -15.51 -12.33
C ALA A 104 18.42 -14.82 -13.60
N ASP A 105 17.58 -14.70 -14.63
CA ASP A 105 17.98 -14.25 -15.96
C ASP A 105 17.13 -13.10 -16.53
N GLY A 106 16.06 -12.68 -15.85
CA GLY A 106 15.18 -11.60 -16.29
C GLY A 106 14.22 -12.02 -17.40
N ARG A 107 14.08 -13.31 -17.70
CA ARG A 107 13.14 -13.81 -18.71
C ARG A 107 11.71 -13.55 -18.28
N LEU A 108 10.89 -13.07 -19.21
CA LEU A 108 9.44 -12.95 -18.99
C LEU A 108 8.83 -14.33 -18.80
N VAL A 109 8.13 -14.50 -17.69
CA VAL A 109 7.33 -15.69 -17.37
C VAL A 109 5.89 -15.46 -17.81
N ALA A 110 5.30 -14.34 -17.40
CA ALA A 110 3.94 -13.96 -17.76
C ALA A 110 3.76 -12.44 -17.77
N GLU A 111 2.87 -11.96 -18.63
CA GLU A 111 2.32 -10.62 -18.58
C GLU A 111 0.93 -10.69 -17.95
N LEU A 112 0.75 -9.97 -16.84
CA LEU A 112 -0.44 -9.94 -16.00
C LEU A 112 -1.05 -8.54 -16.00
N ARG A 113 -2.24 -8.40 -15.41
CA ARG A 113 -2.97 -7.13 -15.34
C ARG A 113 -3.33 -6.75 -13.91
N GLY A 114 -2.86 -5.59 -13.47
CA GLY A 114 -3.28 -4.96 -12.22
C GLY A 114 -2.39 -3.78 -11.82
N GLU A 115 -2.87 -3.02 -10.85
CA GLU A 115 -2.29 -1.76 -10.39
C GLU A 115 -1.44 -1.94 -9.13
N ARG A 116 -1.93 -2.73 -8.16
CA ARG A 116 -1.25 -2.92 -6.86
C ARG A 116 -0.92 -4.37 -6.64
N ALA A 117 0.27 -4.66 -6.13
CA ALA A 117 0.70 -6.02 -5.87
C ALA A 117 1.35 -6.20 -4.49
N ALA A 118 1.48 -7.47 -4.09
CA ALA A 118 2.31 -7.89 -2.97
C ALA A 118 2.85 -9.32 -3.16
N ALA A 119 4.04 -9.58 -2.65
CA ALA A 119 4.63 -10.92 -2.62
C ALA A 119 4.02 -11.77 -1.50
N ARG A 120 3.65 -13.03 -1.80
CA ARG A 120 3.07 -14.00 -0.85
C ARG A 120 4.06 -15.06 -0.34
N GLY A 121 5.26 -15.11 -0.92
CA GLY A 121 6.26 -16.15 -0.67
C GLY A 121 6.15 -17.32 -1.66
N GLY A 122 7.23 -18.09 -1.80
CA GLY A 122 7.28 -19.26 -2.69
C GLY A 122 7.13 -18.95 -4.18
N GLY A 123 7.39 -17.71 -4.62
CA GLY A 123 7.18 -17.31 -6.01
C GLY A 123 5.76 -16.85 -6.32
N ARG A 124 4.87 -16.82 -5.33
CA ARG A 124 3.48 -16.37 -5.48
C ARG A 124 3.33 -14.88 -5.19
N PHE A 125 2.32 -14.28 -5.81
CA PHE A 125 1.98 -12.86 -5.70
C PHE A 125 0.47 -12.67 -5.67
N VAL A 126 0.04 -11.57 -5.06
CA VAL A 126 -1.31 -11.02 -5.30
C VAL A 126 -1.20 -9.75 -6.11
N LEU A 127 -2.18 -9.53 -6.98
CA LEU A 127 -2.27 -8.39 -7.86
C LEU A 127 -3.74 -7.94 -7.93
N GLY A 128 -3.97 -6.66 -7.67
CA GLY A 128 -5.30 -6.08 -7.66
C GLY A 128 -5.53 -5.10 -8.77
N LEU A 129 -6.80 -4.98 -9.17
CA LEU A 129 -7.26 -3.98 -10.11
C LEU A 129 -8.55 -3.34 -9.59
N GLU A 130 -8.58 -2.01 -9.61
CA GLU A 130 -9.78 -1.21 -9.43
C GLU A 130 -9.99 -0.29 -10.64
N GLY A 131 -11.25 -0.07 -10.99
CA GLY A 131 -11.64 0.72 -12.15
C GLY A 131 -11.96 -0.15 -13.36
N TYR A 132 -12.51 0.46 -14.42
CA TYR A 132 -12.93 -0.26 -15.64
C TYR A 132 -13.91 -1.43 -15.39
N GLY A 133 -14.73 -1.32 -14.34
CA GLY A 133 -15.67 -2.38 -13.92
C GLY A 133 -15.06 -3.44 -13.00
N GLU A 134 -13.78 -3.32 -12.64
CA GLU A 134 -13.07 -4.25 -11.77
C GLU A 134 -12.96 -3.69 -10.35
N PHE A 135 -13.07 -4.59 -9.38
CA PHE A 135 -12.71 -4.38 -7.97
C PHE A 135 -12.33 -5.74 -7.40
N VAL A 136 -11.10 -6.17 -7.69
CA VAL A 136 -10.69 -7.56 -7.50
C VAL A 136 -9.22 -7.67 -7.14
N THR A 137 -8.91 -8.69 -6.35
CA THR A 137 -7.56 -9.18 -6.06
C THR A 137 -7.46 -10.58 -6.64
N ARG A 138 -6.40 -10.87 -7.38
CA ARG A 138 -6.09 -12.22 -7.90
C ARG A 138 -4.77 -12.70 -7.29
N GLU A 139 -4.69 -13.96 -6.88
CA GLU A 139 -3.42 -14.61 -6.50
C GLU A 139 -2.88 -15.39 -7.70
N TYR A 140 -1.61 -15.17 -8.01
CA TYR A 140 -0.89 -15.85 -9.07
C TYR A 140 0.24 -16.70 -8.50
N ASP A 141 0.45 -17.86 -9.10
CA ASP A 141 1.59 -18.70 -8.79
C ASP A 141 2.89 -18.22 -9.47
N ARG A 142 3.95 -19.00 -9.29
CA ARG A 142 5.28 -18.72 -9.85
C ARG A 142 5.36 -18.87 -11.37
N GLU A 143 4.38 -19.51 -12.01
CA GLU A 143 4.26 -19.62 -13.46
C GLU A 143 3.31 -18.56 -14.05
N GLY A 144 2.65 -17.77 -13.20
CA GLY A 144 1.70 -16.74 -13.61
C GLY A 144 0.28 -17.27 -13.81
N ALA A 145 -0.03 -18.49 -13.38
CA ALA A 145 -1.39 -19.00 -13.39
C ALA A 145 -2.17 -18.42 -12.20
N GLU A 146 -3.42 -18.01 -12.45
CA GLU A 146 -4.33 -17.59 -11.38
C GLU A 146 -4.70 -18.81 -10.52
N THR A 147 -4.56 -18.66 -9.20
CA THR A 147 -4.82 -19.71 -8.22
C THR A 147 -5.99 -19.38 -7.29
N ASP A 148 -6.34 -18.10 -7.15
CA ASP A 148 -7.48 -17.64 -6.36
C ASP A 148 -7.85 -16.19 -6.75
N HIS A 149 -9.05 -15.74 -6.38
CA HIS A 149 -9.45 -14.34 -6.53
C HIS A 149 -10.50 -13.92 -5.50
N TRP A 150 -10.51 -12.63 -5.15
CA TRP A 150 -11.41 -12.05 -4.17
C TRP A 150 -12.03 -10.76 -4.69
N PRO A 151 -13.33 -10.49 -4.42
CA PRO A 151 -13.99 -9.23 -4.73
C PRO A 151 -13.57 -8.12 -3.75
N SER A 152 -12.28 -7.83 -3.70
CA SER A 152 -11.65 -6.84 -2.82
C SER A 152 -10.43 -6.24 -3.50
N TYR A 153 -10.09 -4.99 -3.20
CA TYR A 153 -8.90 -4.32 -3.73
C TYR A 153 -8.44 -3.24 -2.76
N GLY A 154 -7.12 -3.06 -2.60
CA GLY A 154 -6.58 -1.95 -1.84
C GLY A 154 -5.11 -2.12 -1.46
N HIS A 155 -4.76 -1.78 -0.22
CA HIS A 155 -3.40 -1.98 0.28
C HIS A 155 -3.25 -3.36 0.91
N TYR A 156 -2.38 -4.18 0.33
CA TYR A 156 -2.13 -5.54 0.80
C TYR A 156 -1.23 -5.57 2.03
N VAL A 157 -1.67 -6.31 3.05
CA VAL A 157 -0.89 -6.65 4.24
C VAL A 157 -0.66 -8.15 4.24
N VAL A 158 0.56 -8.54 3.86
CA VAL A 158 1.00 -9.93 3.84
C VAL A 158 1.73 -10.28 5.14
N GLY A 159 1.46 -11.46 5.69
CA GLY A 159 2.10 -12.02 6.88
C GLY A 159 1.66 -13.46 7.09
N THR A 160 1.15 -13.81 8.27
CA THR A 160 0.52 -15.15 8.52
C THR A 160 -0.76 -15.38 7.73
N GLY A 161 -1.25 -14.37 7.00
CA GLY A 161 -2.40 -14.45 6.12
C GLY A 161 -2.34 -13.31 5.11
N LEU A 162 -3.47 -13.05 4.46
CA LEU A 162 -3.65 -11.93 3.55
C LEU A 162 -4.77 -11.04 4.08
N ARG A 163 -4.45 -9.77 4.31
CA ARG A 163 -5.44 -8.73 4.64
C ARG A 163 -5.35 -7.61 3.63
N VAL A 164 -6.47 -6.92 3.42
CA VAL A 164 -6.57 -5.78 2.52
C VAL A 164 -7.19 -4.62 3.28
N VAL A 165 -6.58 -3.46 3.17
CA VAL A 165 -7.19 -2.19 3.53
C VAL A 165 -7.85 -1.69 2.26
N GLU A 166 -9.16 -1.86 2.14
CA GLU A 166 -9.86 -1.64 0.88
C GLU A 166 -9.82 -0.18 0.43
N ALA A 167 -9.71 0.02 -0.88
CA ALA A 167 -9.62 1.34 -1.49
C ALA A 167 -10.51 1.43 -2.73
N ASP A 168 -11.81 1.60 -2.50
CA ASP A 168 -12.85 1.81 -3.50
C ASP A 168 -13.24 3.29 -3.63
N ARG A 169 -13.15 3.84 -4.84
CA ARG A 169 -13.43 5.26 -5.11
C ARG A 169 -14.92 5.64 -4.97
N ARG A 170 -15.83 4.68 -4.76
CA ARG A 170 -17.28 4.92 -4.59
C ARG A 170 -17.61 5.73 -3.33
N LEU A 171 -18.62 6.60 -3.44
CA LEU A 171 -19.19 7.40 -2.35
C LEU A 171 -20.71 7.16 -2.24
N PRO A 172 -21.26 6.87 -1.05
CA PRO A 172 -20.54 6.55 0.19
C PRO A 172 -19.69 5.27 0.03
N THR A 173 -18.54 5.21 0.70
CA THR A 173 -17.65 4.06 0.58
C THR A 173 -18.16 2.86 1.36
N GLY A 174 -17.93 1.66 0.82
CA GLY A 174 -18.14 0.38 1.50
C GLY A 174 -16.86 -0.22 2.08
N ASN A 175 -15.73 0.50 2.00
CA ASN A 175 -14.40 -0.01 2.35
C ASN A 175 -14.32 -0.54 3.77
N ARG A 176 -13.54 -1.62 3.93
CA ARG A 176 -13.20 -2.23 5.20
C ARG A 176 -11.73 -2.58 5.26
N VAL A 177 -11.26 -2.91 6.46
CA VAL A 177 -10.12 -3.84 6.55
C VAL A 177 -10.68 -5.25 6.49
N VAL A 178 -10.26 -6.03 5.50
CA VAL A 178 -10.75 -7.40 5.29
C VAL A 178 -9.62 -8.41 5.38
N ARG A 179 -9.98 -9.66 5.67
CA ARG A 179 -9.09 -10.82 5.53
C ARG A 179 -9.53 -11.65 4.35
N LEU A 180 -8.59 -12.00 3.48
CA LEU A 180 -8.83 -12.86 2.31
C LEU A 180 -8.49 -14.31 2.69
N LEU A 181 -9.47 -15.20 2.53
CA LEU A 181 -9.34 -16.64 2.79
C LEU A 181 -9.40 -17.43 1.49
N PRO A 182 -8.76 -18.61 1.40
CA PRO A 182 -8.79 -19.44 0.20
C PRO A 182 -10.21 -19.69 -0.36
N GLY A 183 -10.33 -19.78 -1.68
CA GLY A 183 -11.59 -19.98 -2.38
C GLY A 183 -12.44 -18.71 -2.47
N GLY A 184 -11.78 -17.55 -2.58
CA GLY A 184 -12.44 -16.25 -2.78
C GLY A 184 -13.25 -15.71 -1.61
N THR A 185 -13.13 -16.29 -0.42
CA THR A 185 -13.89 -15.83 0.75
C THR A 185 -13.28 -14.56 1.35
N VAL A 186 -14.12 -13.54 1.58
CA VAL A 186 -13.73 -12.26 2.21
C VAL A 186 -14.35 -12.17 3.59
N VAL A 187 -13.53 -12.13 4.63
CA VAL A 187 -13.98 -11.90 6.01
C VAL A 187 -13.94 -10.41 6.31
N PRO A 188 -15.08 -9.77 6.57
CA PRO A 188 -15.15 -8.34 6.83
C PRO A 188 -14.61 -8.02 8.22
N GLY A 189 -13.82 -6.96 8.31
CA GLY A 189 -13.44 -6.32 9.56
C GLY A 189 -14.08 -4.93 9.70
N PRO A 190 -13.41 -4.00 10.40
CA PRO A 190 -13.96 -2.69 10.69
C PRO A 190 -14.20 -1.87 9.41
N PRO A 191 -15.31 -1.11 9.34
CA PRO A 191 -15.56 -0.19 8.24
C PRO A 191 -14.57 0.98 8.26
N LEU A 192 -14.26 1.49 7.08
CA LEU A 192 -13.45 2.68 6.87
C LEU A 192 -14.37 3.83 6.43
N SER A 193 -14.04 5.03 6.87
CA SER A 193 -14.74 6.26 6.45
C SER A 193 -14.16 6.86 5.17
N ASP A 194 -12.92 6.49 4.83
CA ASP A 194 -12.19 7.02 3.68
C ASP A 194 -12.36 6.10 2.44
N PRO A 195 -12.83 6.62 1.29
CA PRO A 195 -12.88 5.85 0.03
C PRO A 195 -11.47 5.50 -0.50
N GLN A 196 -10.45 6.29 -0.18
CA GLN A 196 -9.08 6.07 -0.64
C GLN A 196 -8.13 6.17 0.56
N PRO A 197 -8.19 5.23 1.51
CA PRO A 197 -7.35 5.28 2.70
C PRO A 197 -5.88 5.28 2.30
N PRO A 198 -5.02 6.02 3.03
CA PRO A 198 -3.59 6.04 2.75
C PRO A 198 -2.97 4.67 2.99
N LYS A 199 -1.75 4.49 2.46
CA LYS A 199 -0.97 3.26 2.69
C LYS A 199 -0.83 3.00 4.19
N PRO A 200 -1.15 1.79 4.67
CA PRO A 200 -1.04 1.44 6.08
C PRO A 200 0.41 1.34 6.53
N VAL A 201 0.64 1.52 7.83
CA VAL A 201 1.88 1.09 8.49
C VAL A 201 1.61 -0.26 9.15
N VAL A 202 2.44 -1.26 8.86
CA VAL A 202 2.32 -2.60 9.47
C VAL A 202 3.40 -2.73 10.55
N LEU A 203 2.98 -3.07 11.77
CA LEU A 203 3.88 -3.28 12.90
C LEU A 203 4.45 -4.72 12.91
N PRO A 204 5.55 -4.97 13.65
CA PRO A 204 6.20 -6.29 13.67
C PRO A 204 5.29 -7.44 14.14
N ASP A 205 4.34 -7.15 15.03
CA ASP A 205 3.33 -8.10 15.50
C ASP A 205 2.22 -8.35 14.46
N GLY A 206 2.23 -7.66 13.32
CA GLY A 206 1.23 -7.74 12.27
C GLY A 206 0.02 -6.83 12.49
N THR A 207 0.03 -5.94 13.49
CA THR A 207 -0.99 -4.91 13.65
C THR A 207 -0.90 -3.90 12.50
N VAL A 208 -2.05 -3.56 11.92
CA VAL A 208 -2.18 -2.61 10.81
C VAL A 208 -2.59 -1.25 11.38
N LEU A 209 -1.80 -0.22 11.12
CA LEU A 209 -2.11 1.15 11.50
C LEU A 209 -2.63 1.93 10.30
N LEU A 210 -3.72 2.66 10.52
CA LEU A 210 -4.47 3.37 9.50
C LEU A 210 -4.78 4.78 9.95
N LEU A 211 -4.67 5.75 9.04
CA LEU A 211 -5.26 7.07 9.23
C LEU A 211 -6.64 7.07 8.55
N ASP A 212 -7.69 6.94 9.37
CA ASP A 212 -9.09 6.87 8.94
C ASP A 212 -9.89 7.97 9.64
N GLY A 213 -10.50 8.87 8.86
CA GLY A 213 -11.00 10.13 9.39
C GLY A 213 -9.87 10.92 10.09
N PRO A 214 -10.13 11.53 11.26
CA PRO A 214 -9.12 12.17 12.10
C PRO A 214 -8.39 11.19 13.03
N ALA A 215 -8.60 9.88 12.91
CA ALA A 215 -8.09 8.90 13.88
C ALA A 215 -6.97 8.05 13.29
N VAL A 216 -5.93 7.83 14.09
CA VAL A 216 -5.00 6.72 13.88
C VAL A 216 -5.61 5.48 14.52
N ARG A 217 -6.06 4.53 13.71
CA ARG A 217 -6.63 3.26 14.15
C ARG A 217 -5.60 2.15 14.08
N ALA A 218 -5.63 1.26 15.06
CA ALA A 218 -4.98 -0.05 14.98
C ALA A 218 -6.02 -1.11 14.64
N VAL A 219 -5.63 -2.05 13.77
CA VAL A 219 -6.39 -3.25 13.44
C VAL A 219 -5.49 -4.45 13.64
N GLY A 220 -5.85 -5.29 14.60
CA GLY A 220 -5.10 -6.49 14.95
C GLY A 220 -5.16 -7.56 13.87
N ARG A 221 -4.52 -8.71 14.12
CA ARG A 221 -4.59 -9.84 13.19
C ARG A 221 -6.01 -10.35 13.03
N ASP A 222 -6.78 -10.36 14.11
CA ASP A 222 -8.15 -10.86 14.19
C ASP A 222 -9.21 -9.84 13.81
N LEU A 223 -8.79 -8.74 13.18
CA LEU A 223 -9.64 -7.64 12.73
C LEU A 223 -10.34 -6.91 13.89
N ASP A 224 -9.92 -7.15 15.12
CA ASP A 224 -10.21 -6.28 16.26
C ASP A 224 -9.62 -4.89 16.00
N THR A 225 -10.35 -3.84 16.41
CA THR A 225 -9.93 -2.46 16.16
C THR A 225 -10.02 -1.62 17.41
N TYR A 226 -9.07 -0.69 17.53
CA TYR A 226 -9.07 0.32 18.56
C TYR A 226 -8.41 1.61 18.04
N VAL A 227 -8.78 2.74 18.63
CA VAL A 227 -8.19 4.04 18.30
C VAL A 227 -6.89 4.20 19.08
N LEU A 228 -5.77 4.39 18.38
CA LEU A 228 -4.47 4.65 19.00
C LEU A 228 -4.30 6.13 19.36
N ALA A 229 -4.79 7.01 18.50
CA ALA A 229 -4.78 8.45 18.71
C ALA A 229 -5.93 9.08 17.93
N ASP A 230 -6.59 10.03 18.56
CA ASP A 230 -7.48 10.97 17.89
C ASP A 230 -6.66 12.25 17.62
N LEU A 231 -6.55 12.64 16.35
CA LEU A 231 -5.81 13.83 15.94
C LEU A 231 -6.65 15.11 16.05
N GLY A 232 -7.93 14.97 16.42
CA GLY A 232 -8.89 16.06 16.43
C GLY A 232 -9.35 16.46 15.02
N PRO A 233 -10.32 17.38 14.90
CA PRO A 233 -10.70 17.89 13.59
C PRO A 233 -9.50 18.63 12.98
N ALA A 234 -9.17 18.31 11.73
CA ALA A 234 -8.43 19.25 10.92
C ALA A 234 -9.30 20.52 10.81
N ALA A 235 -8.71 21.71 11.03
CA ALA A 235 -9.47 22.93 11.27
C ALA A 235 -10.19 23.50 10.01
N GLY A 236 -10.26 22.73 8.92
CA GLY A 236 -10.95 23.10 7.69
C GLY A 236 -12.44 22.76 7.67
N PRO A 237 -13.18 23.31 6.68
CA PRO A 237 -14.57 22.94 6.47
C PRO A 237 -14.66 21.44 6.14
N ARG A 238 -15.58 20.75 6.84
CA ARG A 238 -15.80 19.28 6.86
C ARG A 238 -16.08 18.62 5.49
N ALA A 239 -16.07 19.38 4.39
CA ALA A 239 -16.39 18.94 3.03
C ALA A 239 -15.25 19.14 2.01
N ALA A 240 -14.10 19.70 2.39
CA ALA A 240 -12.98 19.84 1.46
C ALA A 240 -12.35 18.47 1.14
N PRO A 241 -11.98 18.20 -0.13
CA PRO A 241 -11.18 17.04 -0.47
C PRO A 241 -9.89 16.99 0.35
N THR A 242 -9.60 15.83 0.95
CA THR A 242 -8.39 15.64 1.74
C THR A 242 -7.47 14.61 1.11
N VAL A 243 -6.16 14.88 1.12
CA VAL A 243 -5.12 13.91 0.80
C VAL A 243 -4.39 13.56 2.09
N ARG A 244 -4.16 12.26 2.32
CA ARG A 244 -3.69 11.76 3.61
C ARG A 244 -2.47 10.87 3.45
N ALA A 245 -1.64 10.82 4.49
CA ALA A 245 -0.55 9.87 4.57
C ALA A 245 -0.30 9.45 6.03
N LEU A 246 0.08 8.19 6.20
CA LEU A 246 0.61 7.67 7.45
C LEU A 246 1.93 6.98 7.13
N ARG A 247 2.99 7.35 7.86
CA ARG A 247 4.31 6.72 7.69
C ARG A 247 4.96 6.49 9.03
N ARG A 248 5.82 5.48 9.07
CA ARG A 248 6.73 5.26 10.20
C ARG A 248 7.93 6.19 10.08
N ASP A 249 8.39 6.71 11.21
CA ASP A 249 9.57 7.57 11.30
C ASP A 249 10.37 7.16 12.55
N GLY A 250 11.39 6.32 12.36
CA GLY A 250 12.07 5.63 13.46
C GLY A 250 11.09 4.82 14.32
N ASP A 251 11.05 5.15 15.61
CA ASP A 251 10.14 4.56 16.61
C ASP A 251 8.81 5.31 16.73
N GLY A 252 8.57 6.31 15.88
CA GLY A 252 7.35 7.10 15.84
C GLY A 252 6.52 6.87 14.59
N LEU A 253 5.44 7.66 14.51
CA LEU A 253 4.58 7.78 13.35
C LEU A 253 4.47 9.24 12.96
N VAL A 254 4.33 9.48 11.66
CA VAL A 254 3.94 10.78 11.13
C VAL A 254 2.63 10.62 10.38
N ALA A 255 1.61 11.33 10.83
CA ALA A 255 0.32 11.45 10.16
C ALA A 255 0.25 12.80 9.48
N VAL A 256 -0.19 12.83 8.22
CA VAL A 256 -0.35 14.06 7.44
C VAL A 256 -1.75 14.09 6.84
N VAL A 257 -2.44 15.22 7.01
CA VAL A 257 -3.72 15.51 6.35
C VAL A 257 -3.56 16.84 5.62
N ALA A 258 -3.76 16.82 4.31
CA ALA A 258 -3.77 18.01 3.49
C ALA A 258 -5.19 18.29 2.99
N GLU A 259 -5.73 19.44 3.37
CA GLU A 259 -7.05 19.94 2.98
C GLU A 259 -6.90 20.89 1.81
N GLN A 260 -7.58 20.61 0.70
CA GLN A 260 -7.58 21.51 -0.46
C GLN A 260 -8.41 22.76 -0.19
N HIS A 261 -7.90 23.93 -0.57
CA HIS A 261 -8.65 25.18 -0.44
C HIS A 261 -9.80 25.23 -1.45
N ALA A 262 -11.01 25.53 -0.98
CA ALA A 262 -12.22 25.48 -1.80
C ALA A 262 -12.20 26.45 -3.01
N ALA A 263 -11.60 27.63 -2.84
CA ALA A 263 -11.51 28.64 -3.91
C ALA A 263 -10.20 28.56 -4.71
N GLU A 264 -9.20 27.81 -4.25
CA GLU A 264 -7.87 27.75 -4.85
C GLU A 264 -7.37 26.30 -4.91
N PRO A 265 -7.74 25.53 -5.94
CA PRO A 265 -7.49 24.08 -5.99
C PRO A 265 -6.02 23.67 -5.94
N THR A 266 -5.08 24.59 -6.17
CA THR A 266 -3.64 24.35 -6.08
C THR A 266 -3.07 24.61 -4.68
N ARG A 267 -3.84 25.23 -3.78
CA ARG A 267 -3.44 25.52 -2.41
C ARG A 267 -4.01 24.50 -1.45
N TYR A 268 -3.17 24.07 -0.50
CA TYR A 268 -3.55 23.13 0.54
C TYR A 268 -3.08 23.64 1.89
N THR A 269 -3.93 23.44 2.89
CA THR A 269 -3.48 23.50 4.28
C THR A 269 -3.07 22.10 4.71
N VAL A 270 -1.86 21.97 5.22
CA VAL A 270 -1.25 20.70 5.61
C VAL A 270 -1.07 20.67 7.11
N ASP A 271 -1.79 19.76 7.77
CA ASP A 271 -1.59 19.40 9.15
C ASP A 271 -0.69 18.16 9.23
N THR A 272 0.35 18.25 10.06
CA THR A 272 1.32 17.17 10.30
C THR A 272 1.39 16.91 11.80
N TRP A 273 1.11 15.67 12.19
CA TRP A 273 1.26 15.20 13.56
C TRP A 273 2.42 14.22 13.65
N THR A 274 3.30 14.45 14.60
CA THR A 274 4.32 13.48 15.00
C THR A 274 3.81 12.77 16.24
N LEU A 275 3.82 11.43 16.20
CA LEU A 275 3.39 10.59 17.31
C LEU A 275 4.54 9.70 17.75
N THR A 276 4.68 9.52 19.06
CA THR A 276 5.46 8.40 19.60
C THR A 276 4.65 7.13 19.50
N LEU A 277 5.30 5.99 19.25
CA LEU A 277 4.68 4.68 19.23
C LEU A 277 5.40 3.76 20.22
N ARG A 278 4.67 3.12 21.13
CA ARG A 278 5.23 2.22 22.14
C ARG A 278 4.49 0.89 22.13
N GLY A 279 5.25 -0.20 22.08
CA GLY A 279 4.72 -1.54 22.30
C GLY A 279 4.52 -1.76 23.79
N GLY A 280 3.45 -2.45 24.13
CA GLY A 280 3.18 -2.93 25.48
C GLY A 280 4.02 -4.18 25.69
N ALA A 281 4.66 -4.24 26.86
CA ALA A 281 5.37 -5.43 27.32
C ALA A 281 4.43 -6.63 27.42
#